data_AF-A0A383ARH3-F1
#
_entry.id   AF-A0A383ARH3-F1
#
_cell.length_a   1.000
_cell.length_b   1.000
_cell.length_c   1.000
_cell.angle_alpha   90.00
_cell.angle_beta   90.00
_cell.angle_gamma   90.00
#
_symmetry.space_group_name_H-M   'P 1'
#
loop_
_entity.id
_entity.type
_entity.pdbx_description
1 polymer ?
#
loop_
_entity_poly.entity_id
_entity_poly.type
_entity_poly.pdbx_seq_one_letter_code
_entity_poly.pdbx_strand_id
1 'polypeptide(L)'
;MAFFEKKIRPVLVENCYKCHSASSEKVKGGLLLDTREGIRKGGESGHAVVPKNLDESLLIEAIRYGDEDLEMPPKEKLSAAVIADFEKWIMMGAPDPRRATRPVSKPDSIDIEAGRKHWAYQPLRVPAIPEVKDAAWPANDIDRFILARLE
;
A
#
# COMPACT_ATOMS: atom_id res chain seq x y z
N MET A 1 -9.06 -8.62 27.07
CA MET A 1 -9.59 -7.28 26.70
C MET A 1 -8.94 -6.16 27.49
N ALA A 2 -8.91 -6.20 28.83
CA ALA A 2 -8.29 -5.14 29.65
C ALA A 2 -6.82 -4.83 29.29
N PHE A 3 -6.03 -5.85 28.93
CA PHE A 3 -4.65 -5.66 28.50
C PHE A 3 -4.54 -4.78 27.25
N PHE A 4 -5.34 -5.07 26.22
CA PHE A 4 -5.37 -4.31 24.98
C PHE A 4 -5.73 -2.83 25.23
N GLU A 5 -6.82 -2.58 25.97
CA GLU A 5 -7.28 -1.20 26.25
C GLU A 5 -6.28 -0.38 27.08
N LYS A 6 -5.54 -1.02 27.99
CA LYS A 6 -4.59 -0.33 28.87
C LYS A 6 -3.18 -0.19 28.31
N LYS A 7 -2.74 -1.15 27.50
CA LYS A 7 -1.33 -1.27 27.06
C LYS A 7 -1.12 -1.02 25.57
N ILE A 8 -2.08 -1.43 24.74
CA ILE A 8 -1.90 -1.45 23.29
C ILE A 8 -2.62 -0.27 22.64
N ARG A 9 -3.91 -0.09 22.94
CA ARG A 9 -4.73 0.97 22.32
C ARG A 9 -4.16 2.38 22.51
N PRO A 10 -3.67 2.79 23.70
CA PRO A 10 -3.11 4.13 23.86
C PRO A 10 -1.91 4.38 22.94
N VAL A 11 -1.06 3.36 22.76
CA VAL A 11 0.12 3.45 21.88
C VAL A 11 -0.30 3.54 20.42
N LEU A 12 -1.28 2.73 19.99
CA LEU A 12 -1.81 2.79 18.62
C LEU A 12 -2.44 4.14 18.29
N VAL A 13 -3.19 4.72 19.24
CA VAL A 13 -3.81 6.04 19.08
C VAL A 13 -2.75 7.12 18.93
N GLU A 14 -1.75 7.12 19.82
CA GLU A 14 -0.73 8.17 19.87
C GLU A 14 0.25 8.09 18.68
N ASN A 15 0.68 6.88 18.31
CA ASN A 15 1.82 6.69 17.40
C ASN A 15 1.42 6.22 16.00
N CYS A 16 0.24 5.63 15.81
CA CYS A 16 -0.08 4.92 14.56
C CYS A 16 -1.29 5.51 13.82
N TYR A 17 -2.32 5.95 14.54
CA TYR A 17 -3.60 6.34 13.94
C TYR A 17 -3.53 7.60 13.09
N LYS A 18 -2.48 8.42 13.20
CA LYS A 18 -2.32 9.58 12.33
C LYS A 18 -2.23 9.21 10.84
N CYS A 19 -1.75 8.00 10.53
CA CYS A 19 -1.55 7.52 9.17
C CYS A 19 -2.23 6.16 8.87
N HIS A 20 -2.66 5.42 9.89
CA HIS A 20 -3.20 4.06 9.76
C HIS A 20 -4.57 3.91 10.42
N SER A 21 -5.44 4.91 10.30
CA SER A 21 -6.83 4.83 10.76
C SER A 21 -7.80 5.22 9.65
N ALA A 22 -9.06 4.82 9.78
CA ALA A 22 -10.11 5.23 8.86
C ALA A 22 -10.40 6.74 8.90
N SER A 23 -9.95 7.43 9.96
CA SER A 23 -10.04 8.89 10.12
C SER A 23 -8.78 9.64 9.65
N SER A 24 -7.77 8.93 9.14
CA SER A 24 -6.54 9.56 8.61
C SER A 24 -6.86 10.25 7.28
N GLU A 25 -6.30 11.45 7.06
CA GLU A 25 -6.41 12.16 5.77
C GLU A 25 -5.81 11.32 4.62
N LYS A 26 -4.73 10.60 4.90
CA LYS A 26 -4.10 9.66 3.97
C LYS A 26 -3.73 8.38 4.71
N VAL A 27 -4.35 7.28 4.30
CA VAL A 27 -4.04 5.94 4.83
C VAL A 27 -2.79 5.42 4.13
N LYS A 28 -1.69 5.22 4.88
CA LYS A 28 -0.43 4.71 4.32
C LYS A 28 -0.46 3.20 4.15
N GLY A 29 0.02 2.71 3.00
CA GLY A 29 0.12 1.29 2.67
C GLY A 29 -1.20 0.52 2.75
N GLY A 30 -2.35 1.21 2.61
CA GLY A 30 -3.68 0.62 2.77
C GLY A 30 -3.95 0.00 4.16
N LEU A 31 -3.11 0.28 5.16
CA LEU A 31 -3.14 -0.38 6.46
C LEU A 31 -4.03 0.37 7.46
N LEU A 32 -4.97 -0.35 8.08
CA LEU A 32 -5.87 0.16 9.13
C LEU A 32 -5.60 -0.57 10.45
N LEU A 33 -5.23 0.17 11.49
CA LEU A 33 -4.88 -0.35 12.82
C LEU A 33 -5.96 -0.06 13.88
N ASP A 34 -7.03 0.66 13.50
CA ASP A 34 -8.09 1.15 14.38
C ASP A 34 -9.25 0.16 14.58
N THR A 35 -9.24 -0.96 13.85
CA THR A 35 -10.20 -2.07 13.99
C THR A 35 -9.48 -3.40 14.06
N ARG A 36 -10.10 -4.41 14.70
CA ARG A 36 -9.55 -5.76 14.76
C ARG A 36 -9.45 -6.40 13.38
N GLU A 37 -10.46 -6.21 12.54
CA GLU A 37 -10.49 -6.76 11.20
C GLU A 37 -9.41 -6.11 10.32
N GLY A 38 -9.23 -4.78 10.42
CA GLY A 38 -8.19 -4.05 9.68
C GLY A 38 -6.78 -4.49 10.07
N ILE A 39 -6.45 -4.54 11.37
CA ILE A 39 -5.11 -4.88 11.83
C ILE A 39 -4.71 -6.33 11.49
N ARG A 40 -5.70 -7.22 11.37
CA ARG A 40 -5.46 -8.60 10.94
C ARG A 40 -5.35 -8.72 9.43
N LYS A 41 -6.22 -8.05 8.68
CA LYS A 41 -6.13 -8.01 7.20
C LYS A 41 -4.77 -7.46 6.75
N GLY A 42 -4.29 -6.43 7.44
CA GLY A 42 -3.07 -5.74 7.09
C GLY A 42 -3.21 -4.84 5.87
N GLY A 43 -2.08 -4.45 5.30
CA GLY A 43 -1.96 -3.51 4.20
C GLY A 43 -1.45 -4.14 2.90
N GLU A 44 -0.88 -3.32 2.03
CA GLU A 44 -0.27 -3.74 0.76
C GLU A 44 0.87 -4.74 0.95
N SER A 45 1.60 -4.66 2.07
CA SER A 45 2.71 -5.57 2.40
C SER A 45 2.25 -6.91 2.99
N GLY A 46 0.95 -7.08 3.28
CA GLY A 46 0.40 -8.29 3.91
C GLY A 46 -0.10 -8.06 5.33
N HIS A 47 -0.27 -9.15 6.09
CA HIS A 47 -0.91 -9.16 7.41
C HIS A 47 -0.09 -8.36 8.43
N ALA A 48 -0.72 -7.38 9.10
CA ALA A 48 -0.03 -6.63 10.16
C ALA A 48 0.06 -7.44 11.46
N VAL A 49 -0.98 -8.19 11.82
CA VAL A 49 -1.00 -9.05 13.01
C VAL A 49 -1.56 -10.43 12.68
N VAL A 50 -0.75 -11.45 12.90
CA VAL A 50 -1.13 -12.87 12.87
C VAL A 50 -1.22 -13.38 14.32
N PRO A 51 -2.42 -13.72 14.83
CA PRO A 51 -2.58 -14.20 16.20
C PRO A 51 -1.65 -15.37 16.52
N LYS A 52 -0.93 -15.29 17.65
CA LYS A 52 0.02 -16.30 18.14
C LYS A 52 1.28 -16.50 17.27
N ASN A 53 1.54 -15.64 16.29
CA ASN A 53 2.73 -15.72 15.45
C ASN A 53 3.40 -14.34 15.35
N LEU A 54 4.57 -14.18 15.97
CA LEU A 54 5.32 -12.92 15.92
C LEU A 54 6.06 -12.75 14.59
N ASP A 55 6.57 -13.84 14.02
CA ASP A 55 7.43 -13.81 12.83
C ASP A 55 6.62 -13.47 11.58
N GLU A 56 5.35 -13.87 11.52
CA GLU A 56 4.43 -13.48 10.43
C GLU A 56 3.67 -12.16 10.72
N SER A 57 3.93 -11.50 11.85
CA SER A 57 3.28 -10.24 12.21
C SER A 57 4.15 -9.03 11.86
N LEU A 58 3.93 -8.45 10.68
CA LEU A 58 4.70 -7.29 10.17
C LEU A 58 4.68 -6.08 11.11
N LEU A 59 3.64 -5.92 11.92
CA LEU A 59 3.60 -4.85 12.93
C LEU A 59 4.76 -4.95 13.93
N ILE A 60 5.13 -6.17 14.33
CA ILE A 60 6.24 -6.40 15.28
C ILE A 60 7.58 -6.09 14.62
N GLU A 61 7.76 -6.54 13.39
CA GLU A 61 8.96 -6.25 12.59
C GLU A 61 9.16 -4.74 12.43
N ALA A 62 8.10 -4.03 12.04
CA ALA A 62 8.11 -2.58 11.86
C ALA A 62 8.43 -1.82 13.16
N ILE A 63 7.84 -2.17 14.31
CA ILE A 63 8.11 -1.45 15.57
C ILE A 63 9.44 -1.86 16.24
N ARG A 64 9.99 -3.03 15.88
CA ARG A 64 11.33 -3.45 16.30
C ARG A 64 12.43 -2.74 15.50
N TYR A 65 12.09 -2.10 14.39
CA TYR A 65 13.05 -1.61 13.38
C TYR A 65 13.93 -2.79 12.92
N GLY A 66 13.28 -3.92 12.61
CA GLY A 66 13.97 -5.12 12.11
C GLY A 66 14.36 -5.01 10.64
N ASP A 67 13.70 -4.11 9.90
CA ASP A 67 13.89 -3.83 8.49
C ASP A 67 13.83 -2.32 8.27
N GLU A 68 14.88 -1.75 7.66
CA GLU A 68 14.98 -0.32 7.34
C GLU A 68 13.89 0.11 6.34
N ASP A 69 13.42 -0.79 5.48
CA ASP A 69 12.36 -0.53 4.49
C ASP A 69 10.95 -0.48 5.12
N LEU A 70 10.79 -1.02 6.35
CA LEU A 70 9.54 -1.06 7.09
C LEU A 70 9.49 -0.05 8.25
N GLU A 71 10.50 0.82 8.39
CA GLU A 71 10.52 1.85 9.43
C GLU A 71 9.37 2.86 9.24
N MET A 72 8.44 2.83 10.18
CA MET A 72 7.30 3.74 10.21
C MET A 72 7.64 4.99 11.05
N PRO A 73 7.31 6.21 10.58
CA PRO A 73 7.28 7.38 11.46
C PRO A 73 6.32 7.14 12.65
N PRO A 74 6.63 7.60 13.88
CA PRO A 74 7.65 8.60 14.23
C PRO A 74 9.09 8.08 14.19
N LYS A 75 10.06 8.99 14.07
CA LYS A 75 11.51 8.70 13.98
C LYS A 75 12.11 8.03 15.23
N GLU A 76 11.36 7.99 16.32
CA GLU A 76 11.81 7.42 17.59
C GLU A 76 11.19 6.05 17.81
N LYS A 77 12.06 5.07 18.01
CA LYS A 77 11.68 3.70 18.32
C LYS A 77 10.90 3.65 19.64
N LEU A 78 9.81 2.88 19.65
CA LEU A 78 9.05 2.63 20.88
C LEU A 78 9.95 1.99 21.94
N SER A 79 9.65 2.24 23.21
CA SER A 79 10.43 1.66 24.31
C SER A 79 10.34 0.12 24.29
N ALA A 80 11.39 -0.54 24.74
CA ALA A 80 11.44 -2.01 24.81
C ALA A 80 10.26 -2.60 25.61
N ALA A 81 9.80 -1.90 26.65
CA ALA A 81 8.63 -2.31 27.43
C ALA A 81 7.33 -2.28 26.62
N VAL A 82 7.16 -1.27 25.77
CA VAL A 82 6.00 -1.17 24.87
C VAL A 82 6.05 -2.27 23.82
N ILE A 83 7.21 -2.50 23.20
CA ILE A 83 7.38 -3.58 22.22
C ILE A 83 7.05 -4.94 22.85
N ALA A 84 7.55 -5.21 24.06
CA ALA A 84 7.24 -6.43 24.80
C ALA A 84 5.74 -6.58 25.12
N ASP A 85 5.03 -5.48 25.42
CA ASP A 85 3.57 -5.50 25.60
C ASP A 85 2.86 -5.90 24.29
N PHE A 86 3.32 -5.41 23.13
CA PHE A 86 2.80 -5.82 21.81
C PHE A 86 3.05 -7.30 21.51
N GLU A 87 4.27 -7.79 21.71
CA GLU A 87 4.62 -9.20 21.51
C GLU A 87 3.73 -10.11 22.38
N LYS A 88 3.61 -9.78 23.67
CA LYS A 88 2.74 -10.49 24.59
C LYS A 88 1.29 -10.49 24.12
N TRP A 89 0.78 -9.35 23.69
CA TRP A 89 -0.60 -9.24 23.21
C TRP A 89 -0.85 -10.12 21.97
N ILE A 90 0.08 -10.17 21.03
CA ILE A 90 -0.02 -11.03 19.84
C ILE A 90 0.03 -12.51 20.23
N MET A 91 0.94 -12.89 21.13
CA MET A 91 1.03 -14.27 21.64
C MET A 91 -0.21 -14.71 22.43
N MET A 92 -0.93 -13.78 23.05
CA MET A 92 -2.25 -14.02 23.65
C MET A 92 -3.36 -14.23 22.60
N GLY A 93 -3.05 -14.16 21.31
CA GLY A 93 -4.01 -14.26 20.21
C GLY A 93 -4.60 -12.91 19.76
N ALA A 94 -3.91 -11.80 20.08
CA ALA A 94 -4.31 -10.44 19.76
C ALA A 94 -5.79 -10.14 20.08
N PRO A 95 -6.24 -10.33 21.34
CA PRO A 95 -7.62 -10.05 21.73
C PRO A 95 -7.91 -8.55 21.64
N ASP A 96 -8.90 -8.20 20.82
CA ASP A 96 -9.27 -6.83 20.48
C ASP A 96 -10.81 -6.70 20.39
N PRO A 97 -11.44 -5.81 21.17
CA PRO A 97 -12.89 -5.61 21.14
C PRO A 97 -13.37 -4.72 19.98
N ARG A 98 -12.47 -3.99 19.31
CA ARG A 98 -12.82 -3.03 18.26
C ARG A 98 -13.32 -3.77 17.02
N ARG A 99 -14.59 -3.58 16.69
CA ARG A 99 -15.20 -4.11 15.46
C ARG A 99 -15.25 -3.02 14.41
N ALA A 100 -14.99 -3.39 13.16
CA ALA A 100 -15.23 -2.49 12.05
C ALA A 100 -16.71 -2.08 11.98
N THR A 101 -17.00 -0.78 11.96
CA THR A 101 -18.34 -0.23 11.76
C THR A 101 -18.68 -0.05 10.27
N ARG A 102 -17.66 -0.14 9.41
CA ARG A 102 -17.77 -0.16 7.95
C ARG A 102 -16.97 -1.35 7.41
N PRO A 103 -17.44 -2.03 6.35
CA PRO A 103 -16.66 -3.09 5.73
C PRO A 103 -15.32 -2.52 5.29
N VAL A 104 -14.23 -3.17 5.67
CA VAL A 104 -12.90 -2.84 5.17
C VAL A 104 -12.99 -2.93 3.66
N SER A 105 -12.77 -1.81 2.95
CA SER A 105 -12.83 -1.77 1.50
C SER A 105 -12.02 -2.94 0.94
N LYS A 106 -12.62 -3.71 0.02
CA LYS A 106 -11.86 -4.70 -0.74
C LYS A 106 -10.66 -3.96 -1.35
N PRO A 107 -9.45 -4.56 -1.36
CA PRO A 107 -8.37 -3.98 -2.16
C PRO A 107 -8.95 -3.71 -3.56
N ASP A 108 -8.63 -2.56 -4.15
CA ASP A 108 -9.09 -2.23 -5.50
C ASP A 108 -8.73 -3.42 -6.38
N SER A 109 -9.75 -4.15 -6.85
CA SER A 109 -9.51 -5.32 -7.66
C SER A 109 -8.85 -4.82 -8.93
N ILE A 110 -7.59 -5.20 -9.14
CA ILE A 110 -6.84 -4.81 -10.33
C ILE A 110 -7.61 -5.31 -11.55
N ASP A 111 -8.09 -4.40 -12.37
CA ASP A 111 -8.74 -4.74 -13.64
C ASP A 111 -7.67 -5.15 -14.65
N ILE A 112 -7.42 -6.46 -14.69
CA ILE A 112 -6.44 -7.07 -15.58
C ILE A 112 -6.83 -6.87 -17.05
N GLU A 113 -8.12 -6.83 -17.38
CA GLU A 113 -8.57 -6.61 -18.76
C GLU A 113 -8.31 -5.18 -19.21
N ALA A 114 -8.57 -4.19 -18.35
CA ALA A 114 -8.19 -2.79 -18.60
C ALA A 114 -6.67 -2.65 -18.71
N GLY A 115 -5.90 -3.29 -17.82
CA GLY A 115 -4.44 -3.30 -17.86
C GLY A 115 -3.89 -3.82 -19.19
N ARG A 116 -4.45 -4.92 -19.72
CA ARG A 116 -4.05 -5.47 -21.03
C ARG A 116 -4.26 -4.51 -22.20
N LYS A 117 -5.17 -3.53 -22.10
CA LYS A 117 -5.43 -2.53 -23.15
C LYS A 117 -4.45 -1.36 -23.14
N HIS A 118 -3.58 -1.24 -22.14
CA HIS A 118 -2.59 -0.17 -22.08
C HIS A 118 -1.60 -0.25 -23.25
N TRP A 119 -1.22 0.91 -23.81
CA TRP A 119 -0.42 1.01 -25.05
C TRP A 119 0.88 0.20 -25.02
N ALA A 120 1.53 0.12 -23.84
CA ALA A 120 2.80 -0.60 -23.65
C ALA A 120 2.66 -2.13 -23.78
N TYR A 121 1.44 -2.68 -23.64
CA TYR A 121 1.17 -4.12 -23.76
C TYR A 121 0.48 -4.47 -25.09
N GLN A 122 0.28 -3.49 -25.96
CA GLN A 122 -0.22 -3.74 -27.31
C GLN A 122 0.95 -4.15 -28.22
N PRO A 123 0.74 -5.08 -29.16
CA PRO A 123 1.75 -5.39 -30.18
C PRO A 123 2.18 -4.13 -30.92
N LEU A 124 3.49 -3.97 -31.12
CA LEU A 124 4.04 -2.89 -31.92
C LEU A 124 3.47 -2.98 -33.34
N ARG A 125 2.86 -1.90 -33.81
CA ARG A 125 2.39 -1.76 -35.19
C ARG A 125 3.31 -0.82 -35.92
N VAL A 126 3.84 -1.25 -37.05
CA VAL A 126 4.57 -0.36 -37.96
C VAL A 126 3.52 0.50 -38.68
N PRO A 127 3.51 1.83 -38.47
CA PRO A 127 2.55 2.69 -39.15
C PRO A 127 2.90 2.76 -40.64
N ALA A 128 1.88 2.86 -41.50
CA ALA A 128 2.10 3.12 -42.91
C ALA A 128 2.69 4.52 -43.09
N ILE A 129 3.77 4.62 -43.87
CA ILE A 129 4.42 5.89 -44.19
C ILE A 129 3.48 6.70 -45.10
N PRO A 130 3.13 7.94 -44.73
CA PRO A 130 2.19 8.73 -45.52
C PRO A 130 2.83 9.26 -46.80
N GLU A 131 2.02 9.38 -47.84
CA GLU A 131 2.37 10.10 -49.06
C GLU A 131 2.20 11.61 -48.83
N VAL A 132 3.10 12.40 -49.41
CA VAL A 132 3.17 13.85 -49.28
C VAL A 132 3.26 14.49 -50.66
N LYS A 133 2.73 15.70 -50.82
CA LYS A 133 2.72 16.42 -52.11
C LYS A 133 4.13 16.87 -52.47
N ASP A 134 4.87 17.42 -51.52
CA ASP A 134 6.29 17.74 -51.70
C ASP A 134 7.19 16.59 -51.24
N ALA A 135 7.48 15.66 -52.16
CA ALA A 135 8.36 14.52 -51.88
C ALA A 135 9.85 14.89 -51.72
N ALA A 136 10.27 16.14 -52.01
CA ALA A 136 11.66 16.56 -51.93
C ALA A 136 12.04 17.16 -50.56
N TRP A 137 11.05 17.56 -49.75
CA TRP A 137 11.26 18.16 -48.44
C TRP A 137 11.63 17.16 -47.32
N PRO A 138 11.02 15.96 -47.20
CA PRO A 138 11.35 15.00 -46.15
C PRO A 138 12.77 14.43 -46.29
N ALA A 139 13.59 14.48 -45.23
CA ALA A 139 14.91 13.85 -45.21
C ALA A 139 14.86 12.38 -44.76
N ASN A 140 13.81 11.99 -44.03
CA ASN A 140 13.54 10.62 -43.60
C ASN A 140 12.02 10.36 -43.47
N ASP A 141 11.63 9.14 -43.11
CA ASP A 141 10.22 8.76 -43.02
C ASP A 141 9.45 9.46 -41.89
N ILE A 142 10.11 9.90 -40.81
CA ILE A 142 9.48 10.69 -39.74
C ILE A 142 9.01 12.04 -40.30
N ASP A 143 9.82 12.67 -41.15
CA ASP A 143 9.48 13.96 -41.76
C ASP A 143 8.24 13.86 -42.65
N ARG A 144 7.98 12.70 -43.26
CA ARG A 144 6.75 12.45 -44.03
C ARG A 144 5.50 12.52 -43.15
N PHE A 145 5.56 12.00 -41.92
CA PHE A 145 4.44 12.10 -40.98
C PHE A 145 4.17 13.54 -40.52
N ILE A 146 5.22 14.37 -40.46
CA ILE A 146 5.08 15.79 -40.12
C ILE A 146 4.48 16.54 -41.31
N LEU A 147 5.05 16.39 -42.50
CA LEU A 147 4.63 17.09 -43.70
C LEU A 147 3.20 16.72 -44.12
N ALA A 148 2.80 15.45 -44.00
CA ALA A 148 1.44 15.00 -44.27
C ALA A 148 0.36 15.67 -43.38
N ARG A 149 0.75 16.24 -42.23
CA ARG A 149 -0.15 17.03 -41.37
C ARG A 149 -0.14 18.53 -41.66
N LEU A 150 0.87 19.02 -42.39
CA LEU A 150 1.04 20.43 -42.73
C LEU A 150 0.44 20.77 -44.10
N GLU A 151 0.31 19.79 -45.00
CA GLU A 151 -0.19 19.93 -46.38
C GLU A 151 -1.69 19.63 -46.60
#